data_AF-A0AAV3IRI3-F1
#
_entry.id   AF-A0AAV3IRI3-F1
#
_cell.length_a   1.000
_cell.length_b   1.000
_cell.length_c   1.000
_cell.angle_alpha   90.00
_cell.angle_beta   90.00
_cell.angle_gamma   90.00
#
_symmetry.space_group_name_H-M   'P 1'
#
loop_
_entity.id
_entity.type
_entity.pdbx_description
1 polymer ?
#
loop_
_entity_poly.entity_id
_entity_poly.type
_entity_poly.pdbx_seq_one_letter_code
_entity_poly.pdbx_strand_id
1 'polypeptide(L)'
;MFRFLDLFKKKPNPIPTIKATTQHKVDDRKKHEIFLTELEDLLISSNLFKVEYIKQYKNLYKDYKAFTGKDHTLLSKQPYFIESLRSEERQLKKNEIKRYSKNIVLLASRRAVARVTLDRFHKDKLFNEVILIFPTNDLICETVIAQKRIYNNKVISISKAPIYPLKSCIRCPACHLGIHYKLNIRL
;
A
#
# COMPACT_ATOMS: atom_id res chain seq x y z
N MET A 1 -53.24 23.06 18.35
CA MET A 1 -52.03 22.78 17.53
C MET A 1 -50.82 22.81 18.46
N PHE A 2 -50.43 21.67 19.03
CA PHE A 2 -49.24 21.56 19.89
C PHE A 2 -48.34 20.45 19.34
N ARG A 3 -47.13 20.81 18.94
CA ARG A 3 -46.12 19.92 18.35
C ARG A 3 -45.43 19.12 19.46
N PHE A 4 -45.86 17.88 19.68
CA PHE A 4 -45.18 16.88 20.49
C PHE A 4 -44.19 16.05 19.64
N LEU A 5 -43.30 16.71 18.89
CA LEU A 5 -42.29 16.04 18.08
C LEU A 5 -40.97 16.80 18.13
N ASP A 6 -40.32 16.84 19.29
CA ASP A 6 -38.90 17.22 19.35
C ASP A 6 -38.11 16.50 20.46
N LEU A 7 -38.59 15.33 20.91
CA LEU A 7 -37.95 14.57 22.00
C LEU A 7 -36.89 13.55 21.57
N PHE A 8 -36.56 13.39 20.29
CA PHE A 8 -35.53 12.41 19.87
C PHE A 8 -34.71 12.82 18.64
N LYS A 9 -34.02 13.96 18.70
CA LYS A 9 -32.81 14.16 17.87
C LYS A 9 -31.57 14.01 18.75
N LYS A 10 -31.23 12.76 19.10
CA LYS A 10 -29.89 12.42 19.57
C LYS A 10 -28.93 12.77 18.44
N LYS A 11 -28.22 13.91 18.55
CA LYS A 11 -27.05 14.18 17.72
C LYS A 11 -26.05 13.04 17.99
N PRO A 12 -25.52 12.36 16.96
CA PRO A 12 -24.49 11.35 17.19
C PRO A 12 -23.31 12.04 17.87
N ASN A 13 -22.91 11.54 19.04
CA ASN A 13 -21.70 12.00 19.70
C ASN A 13 -20.54 11.84 18.70
N PRO A 14 -19.83 12.92 18.33
CA PRO A 14 -18.70 12.80 17.44
C PRO A 14 -17.68 11.87 18.09
N ILE A 15 -17.31 10.80 17.38
CA ILE A 15 -16.25 9.89 17.80
C ILE A 15 -15.02 10.76 18.10
N PRO A 16 -14.45 10.71 19.32
CA PRO A 16 -13.29 11.50 19.66
C PRO A 16 -12.16 11.15 18.69
N THR A 17 -11.80 12.11 17.84
CA THR A 17 -10.66 11.97 16.95
C THR A 17 -9.41 12.02 17.80
N ILE A 18 -8.78 10.87 18.02
CA ILE A 18 -7.49 10.78 18.71
C ILE A 18 -6.53 11.71 17.98
N LYS A 19 -6.05 12.76 18.66
CA LYS A 19 -5.06 13.68 18.10
C LYS A 19 -3.79 12.88 17.79
N ALA A 20 -3.34 12.92 16.53
CA ALA A 20 -2.11 12.25 16.12
C ALA A 20 -0.93 12.75 16.97
N THR A 21 -0.26 11.84 17.68
CA THR A 21 0.94 12.16 18.46
C THR A 21 2.10 12.58 17.55
N THR A 22 3.14 13.22 18.09
CA THR A 22 4.35 13.62 17.33
C THR A 22 4.98 12.45 16.57
N GLN A 23 4.97 11.25 17.16
CA GLN A 23 5.47 10.03 16.52
C GLN A 23 4.66 9.65 15.27
N HIS A 24 3.33 9.78 15.31
CA HIS A 24 2.48 9.50 14.13
C HIS A 24 2.82 10.43 12.96
N LYS A 25 3.14 11.70 13.23
CA LYS A 25 3.55 12.65 12.17
C LYS A 25 4.88 12.28 11.54
N VAL A 26 5.83 11.77 12.34
CA VAL A 26 7.14 11.28 11.84
C VAL A 26 6.94 10.03 10.99
N ASP A 27 6.13 9.08 11.47
CA ASP A 27 5.83 7.84 10.75
C ASP A 27 5.10 8.12 9.43
N ASP A 28 4.15 9.07 9.41
CA ASP A 28 3.44 9.49 8.20
C ASP A 28 4.39 10.11 7.17
N ARG A 29 5.32 10.97 7.60
CA ARG A 29 6.34 11.53 6.71
C ARG A 29 7.24 10.44 6.15
N LYS A 30 7.75 9.55 7.00
CA LYS A 30 8.62 8.45 6.58
C LYS A 30 7.90 7.49 5.62
N LYS A 31 6.64 7.18 5.91
CA LYS A 31 5.77 6.38 5.05
C LYS A 31 5.61 7.02 3.68
N HIS A 32 5.45 8.34 3.60
CA HIS A 32 5.38 9.07 2.34
C HIS A 32 6.68 8.97 1.53
N GLU A 33 7.82 9.19 2.18
CA GLU A 33 9.14 9.10 1.53
C GLU A 33 9.39 7.68 0.96
N ILE A 34 9.05 6.65 1.73
CA ILE A 34 9.13 5.25 1.28
C ILE A 34 8.13 4.98 0.15
N PHE A 35 6.91 5.50 0.24
CA PHE A 35 5.90 5.36 -0.80
C PHE A 35 6.40 5.90 -2.15
N LEU A 36 7.00 7.08 -2.18
CA LEU A 36 7.53 7.67 -3.42
C LEU A 36 8.61 6.79 -4.05
N THR A 37 9.42 6.14 -3.22
CA THR A 37 10.47 5.22 -3.67
C THR A 37 9.87 3.92 -4.21
N GLU A 38 8.91 3.34 -3.49
CA GLU A 38 8.20 2.11 -3.92
C GLU A 38 7.35 2.35 -5.16
N LEU A 39 6.76 3.54 -5.32
CA LEU A 39 5.99 3.91 -6.49
C LEU A 39 6.86 3.92 -7.74
N GLU A 40 8.01 4.59 -7.69
CA GLU A 40 8.96 4.63 -8.81
C GLU A 40 9.43 3.22 -9.19
N ASP A 41 9.83 2.43 -8.20
CA ASP A 41 10.31 1.07 -8.40
C ASP A 41 9.23 0.13 -8.98
N LEU A 42 7.97 0.25 -8.55
CA LEU A 42 6.87 -0.52 -9.12
C LEU A 42 6.48 -0.04 -10.52
N LEU A 43 6.56 1.27 -10.81
CA LEU A 43 6.35 1.81 -12.15
C LEU A 43 7.39 1.25 -13.12
N ILE A 44 8.67 1.21 -12.72
CA ILE A 44 9.75 0.59 -13.49
C ILE A 44 9.48 -0.91 -13.67
N SER A 45 9.18 -1.62 -12.58
CA SER A 45 8.95 -3.07 -12.57
C SER A 45 7.73 -3.51 -13.37
N SER A 46 6.74 -2.62 -13.53
CA SER A 46 5.57 -2.90 -14.36
C SER A 46 5.93 -3.08 -15.83
N ASN A 47 7.07 -2.52 -16.24
CA ASN A 47 7.51 -2.40 -17.63
C ASN A 47 6.51 -1.61 -18.51
N LEU A 48 5.51 -0.95 -17.90
CA LEU A 48 4.40 -0.35 -18.63
C LEU A 48 4.67 1.07 -19.13
N PHE A 49 5.37 1.81 -18.28
CA PHE A 49 5.63 3.22 -18.48
C PHE A 49 7.00 3.43 -19.11
N LYS A 50 7.10 4.46 -19.94
CA LYS A 50 8.37 5.01 -20.40
C LYS A 50 9.11 5.65 -19.24
N VAL A 51 10.41 5.43 -19.17
CA VAL A 51 11.27 5.90 -18.07
C VAL A 51 11.18 7.42 -17.88
N GLU A 52 11.14 8.18 -18.97
CA GLU A 52 11.06 9.66 -18.95
C GLU A 52 9.82 10.21 -18.21
N TYR A 53 8.70 9.47 -18.19
CA TYR A 53 7.48 9.88 -17.50
C TYR A 53 7.40 9.38 -16.05
N ILE A 54 8.19 8.36 -15.66
CA ILE A 54 8.15 7.80 -14.29
C ILE A 54 8.52 8.88 -13.25
N LYS A 55 9.53 9.70 -13.54
CA LYS A 55 9.91 10.82 -12.66
C LYS A 55 8.78 11.84 -12.52
N GLN A 56 8.07 12.12 -13.60
CA GLN A 56 6.90 13.01 -13.57
C GLN A 56 5.81 12.42 -12.68
N TYR A 57 5.50 11.13 -12.81
CA TYR A 57 4.54 10.45 -11.92
C TYR A 57 4.92 10.56 -10.46
N LYS A 58 6.17 10.25 -10.10
CA LYS A 58 6.66 10.39 -8.73
C LYS A 58 6.47 11.80 -8.19
N ASN A 59 6.78 12.82 -8.99
CA ASN A 59 6.66 14.23 -8.59
C ASN A 59 5.22 14.63 -8.27
N LEU A 60 4.21 14.09 -8.96
CA LEU A 60 2.80 14.39 -8.67
C LEU A 60 2.39 14.02 -7.26
N TYR A 61 3.01 12.97 -6.72
CA TYR A 61 2.72 12.50 -5.38
C TYR A 61 3.56 13.21 -4.32
N LYS A 62 4.57 14.01 -4.69
CA LYS A 62 5.50 14.63 -3.73
C LYS A 62 4.77 15.55 -2.75
N ASP A 63 3.83 16.36 -3.23
CA ASP A 63 3.10 17.35 -2.44
C ASP A 63 1.89 16.76 -1.70
N TYR A 64 1.56 15.48 -1.94
CA TYR A 64 0.35 14.86 -1.39
C TYR A 64 0.55 14.44 0.08
N LYS A 65 0.06 15.28 1.01
CA LYS A 65 0.32 15.16 2.45
C LYS A 65 -0.56 14.14 3.21
N ALA A 66 -1.76 13.83 2.71
CA ALA A 66 -2.70 13.00 3.44
C ALA A 66 -2.73 11.58 2.87
N PHE A 67 -1.91 10.67 3.41
CA PHE A 67 -1.90 9.26 3.00
C PHE A 67 -3.12 8.49 3.52
N THR A 68 -4.31 8.97 3.19
CA THR A 68 -5.61 8.38 3.55
C THR A 68 -6.01 7.25 2.61
N GLY A 69 -5.19 6.94 1.60
CA GLY A 69 -5.47 5.91 0.60
C GLY A 69 -6.68 6.21 -0.29
N LYS A 70 -7.22 7.44 -0.26
CA LYS A 70 -8.48 7.79 -0.94
C LYS A 70 -8.34 8.55 -2.26
N ASP A 71 -7.20 9.14 -2.62
CA ASP A 71 -7.04 9.74 -3.97
C ASP A 71 -6.30 8.85 -4.96
N HIS A 72 -7.04 7.87 -5.48
CA HIS A 72 -6.74 7.22 -6.76
C HIS A 72 -7.02 8.14 -7.97
N THR A 73 -7.42 9.39 -7.73
CA THR A 73 -7.88 10.38 -8.72
C THR A 73 -6.75 11.05 -9.49
N LEU A 74 -5.52 11.01 -8.98
CA LEU A 74 -4.34 11.61 -9.61
C LEU A 74 -3.99 10.95 -10.96
N LEU A 75 -4.01 9.62 -11.05
CA LEU A 75 -3.75 8.90 -12.30
C LEU A 75 -4.80 9.16 -13.38
N SER A 76 -6.05 9.45 -12.98
CA SER A 76 -7.13 9.74 -13.92
C SER A 76 -7.13 11.17 -14.46
N LYS A 77 -6.34 12.09 -13.87
CA LYS A 77 -6.36 13.51 -14.22
C LYS A 77 -5.19 13.95 -15.11
N GLN A 78 -4.43 13.02 -15.69
CA GLN A 78 -3.27 13.36 -16.50
C GLN A 78 -3.50 13.15 -18.00
N PRO A 79 -3.52 14.22 -18.81
CA PRO A 79 -3.47 14.13 -20.28
C PRO A 79 -2.30 13.28 -20.79
N TYR A 80 -1.18 13.29 -20.06
CA TYR A 80 0.05 12.57 -20.36
C TYR A 80 0.00 11.05 -20.13
N PHE A 81 -1.10 10.51 -19.61
CA PHE A 81 -1.15 9.10 -19.26
C PHE A 81 -0.99 8.17 -20.47
N ILE A 82 -1.62 8.47 -21.60
CA ILE A 82 -1.44 7.67 -22.82
C ILE A 82 -0.02 7.85 -23.40
N GLU A 83 0.52 9.07 -23.34
CA GLU A 83 1.86 9.38 -23.84
C GLU A 83 2.97 8.68 -23.05
N SER A 84 2.71 8.46 -21.76
CA SER A 84 3.60 7.76 -20.84
C SER A 84 3.72 6.27 -21.10
N LEU A 85 2.79 5.68 -21.84
CA LEU A 85 2.80 4.25 -22.14
C LEU A 85 3.80 3.93 -23.24
N ARG A 86 4.39 2.74 -23.15
CA ARG A 86 5.18 2.17 -24.23
C ARG A 86 4.30 1.86 -25.45
N SER A 87 4.91 1.87 -26.63
CA SER A 87 4.22 1.63 -27.90
C SER A 87 3.46 0.30 -27.93
N GLU A 88 4.11 -0.79 -27.49
CA GLU A 88 3.54 -2.15 -27.41
C GLU A 88 2.34 -2.21 -26.47
N GLU A 89 2.33 -1.37 -25.44
CA GLU A 89 1.28 -1.35 -24.44
C GLU A 89 0.10 -0.46 -24.78
N ARG A 90 0.21 0.34 -25.85
CA ARG A 90 -0.94 1.05 -26.41
C ARG A 90 -2.01 0.07 -26.93
N GLN A 91 -1.66 -1.20 -27.11
CA GLN A 91 -2.60 -2.27 -27.45
C GLN A 91 -3.46 -2.72 -26.25
N LEU A 92 -3.06 -2.39 -25.00
CA LEU A 92 -3.86 -2.69 -23.82
C LEU A 92 -5.14 -1.86 -23.80
N LYS A 93 -6.24 -2.45 -23.35
CA LYS A 93 -7.50 -1.71 -23.22
C LYS A 93 -7.33 -0.63 -22.15
N LYS A 94 -7.83 0.59 -22.39
CA LYS A 94 -7.77 1.72 -21.44
C LYS A 94 -8.16 1.34 -20.00
N ASN A 95 -9.12 0.43 -19.83
CA ASN A 95 -9.57 -0.07 -18.54
C ASN A 95 -8.51 -0.92 -17.80
N GLU A 96 -7.70 -1.70 -18.53
CA GLU A 96 -6.63 -2.53 -17.97
C GLU A 96 -5.49 -1.65 -17.47
N ILE A 97 -5.10 -0.65 -18.25
CA ILE A 97 -4.02 0.27 -17.88
C ILE A 97 -4.42 1.09 -16.63
N LYS A 98 -5.68 1.54 -16.58
CA LYS A 98 -6.25 2.19 -15.40
C LYS A 98 -6.23 1.26 -14.18
N ARG A 99 -6.52 -0.04 -14.36
CA ARG A 99 -6.45 -1.05 -13.31
C ARG A 99 -5.01 -1.26 -12.81
N TYR A 100 -4.04 -1.43 -13.71
CA TYR A 100 -2.63 -1.59 -13.35
C TYR A 100 -2.09 -0.39 -12.58
N SER A 101 -2.41 0.82 -13.04
CA SER A 101 -1.94 2.04 -12.39
C SER A 101 -2.50 2.18 -10.97
N LYS A 102 -3.80 1.89 -10.80
CA LYS A 102 -4.41 1.83 -9.47
C LYS A 102 -3.74 0.78 -8.59
N ASN A 103 -3.43 -0.39 -9.13
CA ASN A 103 -2.74 -1.45 -8.41
C ASN A 103 -1.35 -1.00 -7.99
N ILE A 104 -0.55 -0.41 -8.88
CA ILE A 104 0.81 0.06 -8.57
C ILE A 104 0.79 1.03 -7.38
N VAL A 105 -0.11 2.02 -7.39
CA VAL A 105 -0.26 2.97 -6.27
C VAL A 105 -0.69 2.27 -4.99
N LEU A 106 -1.65 1.34 -5.07
CA LEU A 106 -2.11 0.57 -3.93
C LEU A 106 -0.99 -0.29 -3.33
N LEU A 107 -0.20 -0.98 -4.17
CA LEU A 107 0.91 -1.82 -3.74
C LEU A 107 2.02 -0.98 -3.11
N ALA A 108 2.41 0.14 -3.73
CA ALA A 108 3.40 1.07 -3.17
C ALA A 108 2.99 1.53 -1.77
N SER A 109 1.71 1.88 -1.60
CA SER A 109 1.11 2.29 -0.34
C SER A 109 1.22 1.21 0.74
N ARG A 110 0.85 -0.03 0.41
CA ARG A 110 0.92 -1.15 1.35
C ARG A 110 2.36 -1.51 1.72
N ARG A 111 3.28 -1.50 0.76
CA ARG A 111 4.71 -1.76 0.97
C ARG A 111 5.35 -0.70 1.87
N ALA A 112 4.97 0.57 1.70
CA ALA A 112 5.41 1.65 2.58
C ALA A 112 4.94 1.46 4.02
N VAL A 113 3.68 1.07 4.23
CA VAL A 113 3.16 0.71 5.56
C VAL A 113 3.97 -0.45 6.15
N ALA A 114 4.14 -1.54 5.39
CA ALA A 114 4.88 -2.72 5.84
C ALA A 114 6.31 -2.39 6.29
N ARG A 115 7.05 -1.59 5.51
CA ARG A 115 8.40 -1.16 5.86
C ARG A 115 8.43 -0.33 7.14
N VAL A 116 7.55 0.65 7.28
CA VAL A 116 7.49 1.46 8.52
C VAL A 116 7.12 0.60 9.73
N THR A 117 6.19 -0.35 9.57
CA THR A 117 5.82 -1.30 10.63
C THR A 117 7.02 -2.14 11.07
N LEU A 118 7.76 -2.74 10.12
CA LEU A 118 8.94 -3.54 10.42
C LEU A 118 10.07 -2.70 11.04
N ASP A 119 10.30 -1.50 10.51
CA ASP A 119 11.29 -0.57 11.06
C ASP A 119 10.97 -0.18 12.51
N ARG A 120 9.68 -0.03 12.85
CA ARG A 120 9.24 0.28 14.20
C ARG A 120 9.50 -0.90 15.14
N PHE A 121 9.14 -2.12 14.72
CA PHE A 121 9.43 -3.32 15.49
C PHE A 121 10.92 -3.46 15.81
N HIS A 122 11.78 -3.14 14.83
CA HIS A 122 13.22 -3.17 15.00
C HIS A 122 13.73 -2.03 15.91
N LYS A 123 13.31 -0.78 15.66
CA LYS A 123 13.78 0.42 16.40
C LYS A 123 13.40 0.39 17.87
N ASP A 124 12.20 -0.06 18.18
CA ASP A 124 11.71 -0.10 19.56
C ASP A 124 12.34 -1.28 20.34
N LYS A 125 13.19 -2.09 19.69
CA LYS A 125 13.78 -3.36 20.20
C LYS A 125 12.72 -4.33 20.76
N LEU A 126 11.47 -4.14 20.40
CA LEU A 126 10.36 -4.90 20.95
C LEU A 126 10.43 -6.34 20.46
N PHE A 127 10.87 -6.56 19.21
CA PHE A 127 10.97 -7.88 18.58
C PHE A 127 12.09 -7.89 17.54
N ASN A 128 12.80 -9.02 17.41
CA ASN A 128 13.82 -9.24 16.35
C ASN A 128 13.33 -10.20 15.26
N GLU A 129 12.22 -10.89 15.53
CA GLU A 129 11.68 -11.97 14.72
C GLU A 129 10.20 -11.75 14.44
N VAL A 130 9.76 -12.09 13.23
CA VAL A 130 8.37 -12.04 12.78
C VAL A 130 7.98 -13.35 12.12
N ILE A 131 6.67 -13.62 12.14
CA ILE A 131 6.05 -14.71 11.39
C ILE A 131 5.16 -14.07 10.33
N LEU A 132 5.30 -14.53 9.08
CA LEU A 132 4.41 -14.15 8.00
C LEU A 132 3.13 -14.97 8.08
N ILE A 133 1.99 -14.29 8.18
CA ILE A 133 0.69 -14.94 8.09
C ILE A 133 0.20 -14.80 6.65
N PHE A 134 0.03 -15.95 5.99
CA PHE A 134 -0.54 -16.02 4.64
C PHE A 134 -2.04 -16.29 4.73
N PRO A 135 -2.85 -15.79 3.78
CA PRO A 135 -4.26 -16.12 3.72
C PRO A 135 -4.46 -17.63 3.51
N THR A 136 -5.57 -18.13 4.04
CA THR A 136 -6.01 -19.52 3.87
C THR A 136 -6.55 -19.78 2.47
N ASN A 137 -7.05 -18.76 1.77
CA ASN A 137 -7.45 -18.87 0.37
C ASN A 137 -6.26 -18.72 -0.59
N ASP A 138 -6.33 -19.43 -1.72
CA ASP A 138 -5.31 -19.40 -2.76
C ASP A 138 -5.63 -18.37 -3.86
N LEU A 139 -6.43 -17.34 -3.55
CA LEU A 139 -6.73 -16.22 -4.47
C LEU A 139 -5.54 -15.27 -4.57
N ILE A 140 -4.33 -15.79 -4.79
CA ILE A 140 -3.07 -15.06 -4.82
C ILE A 140 -2.20 -15.60 -5.96
N CYS A 141 -1.27 -14.81 -6.48
CA CYS A 141 -0.46 -15.26 -7.61
C CYS A 141 0.53 -16.38 -7.22
N GLU A 142 0.99 -17.13 -8.22
CA GLU A 142 1.97 -18.22 -8.05
C GLU A 142 3.21 -17.81 -7.27
N THR A 143 3.69 -16.57 -7.44
CA THR A 143 4.83 -16.08 -6.66
C THR A 143 4.53 -16.06 -5.16
N VAL A 144 3.33 -15.63 -4.74
CA VAL A 144 2.96 -15.64 -3.33
C VAL A 144 2.77 -17.07 -2.82
N ILE A 145 2.20 -17.96 -3.65
CA ILE A 145 2.07 -19.40 -3.32
C ILE A 145 3.45 -20.02 -3.09
N ALA A 146 4.42 -19.75 -3.97
CA ALA A 146 5.80 -20.22 -3.82
C ALA A 146 6.43 -19.69 -2.52
N GLN A 147 6.23 -18.41 -2.20
CA GLN A 147 6.75 -17.81 -0.97
C GLN A 147 6.05 -18.35 0.28
N LYS A 148 4.75 -18.64 0.22
CA LYS A 148 4.01 -19.33 1.29
C LYS A 148 4.69 -20.67 1.57
N ARG A 149 4.99 -21.49 0.57
CA ARG A 149 5.71 -22.76 0.76
C ARG A 149 7.07 -22.58 1.45
N ILE A 150 7.78 -21.49 1.15
CA ILE A 150 9.11 -21.20 1.73
C ILE A 150 9.00 -20.75 3.19
N TYR A 151 8.03 -19.88 3.51
CA TYR A 151 7.96 -19.15 4.78
C TYR A 151 6.85 -19.60 5.74
N ASN A 152 5.96 -20.51 5.32
CA ASN A 152 4.85 -20.96 6.15
C ASN A 152 5.36 -21.50 7.49
N ASN A 153 4.80 -20.99 8.59
CA ASN A 153 5.18 -21.31 9.97
C ASN A 153 6.66 -21.10 10.32
N LYS A 154 7.40 -20.33 9.52
CA LYS A 154 8.80 -19.99 9.83
C LYS A 154 8.90 -18.67 10.56
N VAL A 155 9.79 -18.66 11.53
CA VAL A 155 10.24 -17.46 12.23
C VAL A 155 11.36 -16.83 11.39
N ILE A 156 11.24 -15.54 11.09
CA ILE A 156 12.14 -14.82 10.19
C ILE A 156 12.68 -13.59 10.93
N SER A 157 13.98 -13.34 10.85
CA SER A 157 14.53 -12.06 11.32
C SER A 157 13.85 -10.91 10.57
N ILE A 158 13.49 -9.83 11.27
CA ILE A 158 12.87 -8.65 10.66
C ILE A 158 13.70 -8.12 9.48
N SER A 159 15.04 -8.14 9.61
CA SER A 159 15.97 -7.71 8.55
C SER A 159 15.88 -8.53 7.26
N LYS A 160 15.42 -9.79 7.36
CA LYS A 160 15.28 -10.73 6.24
C LYS A 160 13.83 -10.93 5.81
N ALA A 161 12.87 -10.28 6.48
CA ALA A 161 11.47 -10.45 6.18
C ALA A 161 11.14 -9.83 4.81
N PRO A 162 10.56 -10.58 3.86
CA PRO A 162 10.13 -10.02 2.58
C PRO A 162 9.07 -8.93 2.81
N ILE A 163 9.16 -7.84 2.04
CA ILE A 163 8.18 -6.75 2.07
C ILE A 163 6.99 -7.10 1.20
N TYR A 164 5.83 -7.31 1.83
CA TYR A 164 4.57 -7.58 1.14
C TYR A 164 3.71 -6.33 0.98
N PRO A 165 2.90 -6.26 -0.09
CA PRO A 165 2.85 -7.18 -1.23
C PRO A 165 4.13 -7.12 -2.10
N LEU A 166 4.45 -8.20 -2.84
CA LEU A 166 5.67 -8.28 -3.65
C LEU A 166 5.58 -7.41 -4.91
N LYS A 167 6.73 -7.00 -5.44
CA LYS A 167 6.80 -6.24 -6.70
C LYS A 167 6.21 -7.02 -7.88
N SER A 168 6.41 -8.34 -7.94
CA SER A 168 5.85 -9.19 -8.98
C SER A 168 4.31 -9.26 -8.96
N CYS A 169 3.67 -8.85 -7.86
CA CYS A 169 2.23 -8.89 -7.70
C CYS A 169 1.48 -7.73 -8.37
N ILE A 170 2.14 -6.85 -9.14
CA ILE A 170 1.51 -5.72 -9.85
C ILE A 170 0.26 -6.14 -10.65
N ARG A 171 0.30 -7.36 -11.21
CA ARG A 171 -0.79 -7.90 -12.02
C ARG A 171 -1.87 -8.64 -11.23
N CYS A 172 -1.60 -8.98 -9.97
CA CYS A 172 -2.53 -9.71 -9.12
C CYS A 172 -3.04 -8.81 -7.99
N PRO A 173 -4.21 -8.17 -8.16
CA PRO A 173 -4.73 -7.27 -7.14
C PRO A 173 -5.07 -8.00 -5.85
N ALA A 174 -5.29 -9.31 -5.83
CA ALA A 174 -5.66 -10.01 -4.60
C ALA A 174 -4.47 -10.29 -3.65
N CYS A 175 -3.22 -10.12 -4.12
CA CYS A 175 -2.01 -10.40 -3.34
C CYS A 175 -1.82 -9.50 -2.10
N HIS A 176 -2.57 -8.40 -1.98
CA HIS A 176 -2.49 -7.52 -0.81
C HIS A 176 -3.52 -7.85 0.29
N LEU A 177 -4.45 -8.77 0.05
CA LEU A 177 -5.66 -8.93 0.89
C LEU A 177 -5.47 -9.78 2.16
N GLY A 178 -4.31 -10.38 2.41
CA GLY A 178 -4.20 -11.32 3.53
C GLY A 178 -2.83 -11.54 4.14
N ILE A 179 -1.78 -10.86 3.66
CA ILE A 179 -0.42 -11.10 4.16
C ILE A 179 -0.05 -10.02 5.17
N HIS A 180 0.22 -10.43 6.40
CA HIS A 180 0.60 -9.53 7.47
C HIS A 180 1.67 -10.15 8.37
N TYR A 181 2.42 -9.27 9.04
CA TYR A 181 3.47 -9.66 9.98
C TYR A 181 2.86 -9.83 11.36
N LYS A 182 3.02 -11.01 11.95
CA LYS A 182 2.78 -11.25 13.37
C LYS A 182 4.10 -11.29 14.11
N LEU A 183 4.12 -10.64 15.27
CA LEU A 183 5.28 -10.64 16.16
C LEU A 183 5.48 -12.03 16.76
N ASN A 184 6.71 -12.52 16.77
CA ASN A 184 7.05 -13.72 17.53
C ASN A 184 7.42 -13.31 18.95
N ILE A 185 6.48 -13.46 19.88
CA ILE A 185 6.72 -13.26 21.31
C ILE A 185 7.10 -14.63 21.87
N ARG A 186 8.40 -14.92 21.99
CA ARG A 186 8.84 -16.03 22.84
C ARG A 186 8.64 -15.57 24.28
N LEU A 187 7.55 -16.03 24.90
CA LEU A 187 7.34 -15.93 26.35
C LEU A 187 8.36 -16.81 27.07
#